data_AF-A0A9E0I193-F1
#
_entry.id   AF-A0A9E0I193-F1
#
_cell.length_a   1.000
_cell.length_b   1.000
_cell.length_c   1.000
_cell.angle_alpha   90.00
_cell.angle_beta   90.00
_cell.angle_gamma   90.00
#
_symmetry.space_group_name_H-M   'P 1'
#
loop_
_entity.id
_entity.type
_entity.pdbx_description
1 polymer ?
#
loop_
_entity_poly.entity_id
_entity_poly.type
_entity_poly.pdbx_seq_one_letter_code
_entity_poly.pdbx_strand_id
1 'polypeptide(L)'
;MAQSFGPKSSANSGNIFFALFGAIALIGILGAGVMTFMKGPLATSVKLTRQNTAENQMNIAGQVAVMASAANGDCETVGDGFVEPVEWRDAGALGHPTNGGLIPLTIGVSKKDPWGTEYGYCGWDHGASNSATDAGCGGAGQKRLSGTNSTAFPVVAMVSAGPDKVFTTTCRTFTTADVNADGDLDDAGVDLPLVSKAAETDDDLIFTYTYEEATGASGGLWSLKSGDASTATINKDIEVSGTGTFDRIGATGSDYLEMLSGLKLPNPSVMSTCNATNAGVMRLNASATGIEICDGVS
;
A
#
# COMPACT_ATOMS: atom_id res chain seq x y z
N MET A 1 -100.29 19.57 41.57
CA MET A 1 -98.82 19.55 41.37
C MET A 1 -98.33 18.12 41.60
N ALA A 2 -97.89 17.43 40.54
CA ALA A 2 -96.96 16.30 40.61
C ALA A 2 -96.47 16.03 39.18
N GLN A 3 -95.19 16.29 38.90
CA GLN A 3 -94.51 15.87 37.67
C GLN A 3 -93.51 14.78 38.03
N SER A 4 -93.61 13.65 37.33
CA SER A 4 -92.72 12.49 37.43
C SER A 4 -91.56 12.66 36.42
N PHE A 5 -90.32 12.55 36.91
CA PHE A 5 -89.10 12.54 36.08
C PHE A 5 -88.65 11.09 35.84
N GLY A 6 -88.60 10.67 34.57
CA GLY A 6 -87.90 9.45 34.15
C GLY A 6 -86.42 9.73 33.81
N PRO A 7 -85.53 8.72 33.84
CA PRO A 7 -84.10 8.91 33.61
C PRO A 7 -83.79 9.02 32.10
N LYS A 8 -82.93 9.97 31.73
CA LYS A 8 -82.33 10.08 30.38
C LYS A 8 -81.20 9.05 30.24
N SER A 9 -81.28 8.17 29.25
CA SER A 9 -80.10 7.42 28.79
C SER A 9 -79.22 8.32 27.92
N SER A 10 -77.93 8.39 28.25
CA SER A 10 -76.92 9.02 27.41
C SER A 10 -76.44 8.02 26.36
N ALA A 11 -76.90 8.18 25.12
CA ALA A 11 -76.33 7.46 23.97
C ALA A 11 -74.96 8.07 23.62
N ASN A 12 -73.90 7.29 23.79
CA ASN A 12 -72.57 7.63 23.27
C ASN A 12 -72.54 7.34 21.77
N SER A 13 -72.45 8.39 20.94
CA SER A 13 -72.18 8.28 19.50
C SER A 13 -70.67 8.36 19.24
N GLY A 14 -69.98 7.23 19.37
CA GLY A 14 -68.60 7.08 18.90
C GLY A 14 -68.55 6.96 17.38
N ASN A 15 -67.84 7.86 16.70
CA ASN A 15 -67.73 7.88 15.24
C ASN A 15 -66.81 6.74 14.74
N ILE A 16 -67.39 5.67 14.20
CA ILE A 16 -66.68 4.47 13.75
C ILE A 16 -65.63 4.75 12.66
N PHE A 17 -65.84 5.81 11.87
CA PHE A 17 -64.88 6.23 10.85
C PHE A 17 -63.58 6.77 11.47
N PHE A 18 -63.66 7.47 12.60
CA PHE A 18 -62.47 7.96 13.30
C PHE A 18 -61.62 6.80 13.84
N ALA A 19 -62.28 5.74 14.33
CA ALA A 19 -61.59 4.52 14.77
C ALA A 19 -60.91 3.79 13.62
N LEU A 20 -61.56 3.71 12.45
CA LEU A 20 -61.00 3.04 11.27
C LEU A 20 -59.80 3.80 10.67
N PHE A 21 -59.91 5.12 10.51
CA PHE A 21 -58.80 5.95 10.04
C PHE A 21 -57.65 6.01 11.06
N GLY A 22 -57.96 6.03 12.35
CA GLY A 22 -56.97 5.93 13.42
C GLY A 22 -56.20 4.61 13.39
N ALA A 23 -56.86 3.47 13.16
CA ALA A 23 -56.22 2.17 13.04
C ALA A 23 -55.30 2.08 11.81
N ILE A 24 -55.72 2.61 10.66
CA ILE A 24 -54.91 2.62 9.43
C ILE A 24 -53.69 3.53 9.60
N ALA A 25 -53.84 4.69 10.25
CA ALA A 25 -52.73 5.58 10.56
C ALA A 25 -51.70 4.92 11.49
N LEU A 26 -52.16 4.17 12.50
CA LEU A 26 -51.30 3.45 13.43
C LEU A 26 -50.52 2.31 12.73
N ILE A 27 -51.15 1.59 11.82
CA ILE A 27 -50.49 0.56 10.99
C ILE A 27 -49.48 1.22 10.03
N GLY A 28 -49.78 2.40 9.47
CA GLY A 28 -48.85 3.17 8.65
C GLY A 28 -47.61 3.62 9.42
N ILE A 29 -47.78 4.10 10.67
CA ILE A 29 -46.67 4.51 11.56
C ILE A 29 -45.83 3.29 11.97
N LEU A 30 -46.47 2.16 12.30
CA LEU A 30 -45.78 0.91 12.63
C LEU A 30 -45.01 0.35 11.42
N GLY A 31 -45.60 0.38 10.22
CA GLY A 31 -44.93 -0.03 8.98
C GLY A 31 -43.73 0.85 8.65
N ALA A 32 -43.86 2.17 8.80
CA ALA A 32 -42.74 3.10 8.65
C ALA A 32 -41.66 2.89 9.71
N GLY A 33 -42.04 2.64 10.97
CA GLY A 33 -41.13 2.35 12.07
C GLY A 33 -40.31 1.08 11.85
N VAL A 34 -40.95 -0.01 11.41
CA VAL A 34 -40.26 -1.28 11.10
C VAL A 34 -39.32 -1.12 9.90
N MET A 35 -39.71 -0.42 8.85
CA MET A 35 -38.84 -0.13 7.71
C MET A 35 -37.63 0.75 8.08
N THR A 36 -37.79 1.65 9.05
CA THR A 36 -36.70 2.49 9.56
C THR A 36 -35.75 1.68 10.45
N PHE A 37 -36.28 0.77 11.26
CA PHE A 37 -35.48 -0.10 12.13
C PHE A 37 -34.74 -1.20 11.36
N MET A 38 -35.33 -1.73 10.27
CA MET A 38 -34.66 -2.73 9.42
C MET A 38 -33.54 -2.14 8.55
N LYS A 39 -33.60 -0.85 8.20
CA LYS A 39 -32.54 -0.20 7.40
C LYS A 39 -31.34 0.27 8.22
N GLY A 40 -31.49 0.55 9.51
CA GLY A 40 -30.41 1.07 10.36
C GLY A 40 -29.24 0.07 10.54
N PRO A 41 -29.45 -1.08 11.20
CA PRO A 41 -28.37 -2.03 11.50
C PRO A 41 -27.74 -2.64 10.25
N LEU A 42 -28.55 -2.94 9.22
CA LEU A 42 -28.06 -3.52 7.96
C LEU A 42 -27.18 -2.53 7.16
N ALA A 43 -27.56 -1.25 7.09
CA ALA A 43 -26.75 -0.24 6.40
C ALA A 43 -25.43 0.00 7.12
N THR A 44 -25.44 0.05 8.46
CA THR A 44 -24.22 0.17 9.26
C THR A 44 -23.30 -1.03 9.09
N SER A 45 -23.83 -2.26 9.10
CA SER A 45 -23.04 -3.47 8.89
C SER A 45 -22.40 -3.52 7.50
N VAL A 46 -23.13 -3.10 6.44
CA VAL A 46 -22.55 -3.03 5.09
C VAL A 46 -21.48 -1.95 5.00
N LYS A 47 -21.68 -0.79 5.63
CA LYS A 47 -20.68 0.28 5.69
C LYS A 47 -19.39 -0.21 6.34
N LEU A 48 -19.48 -0.82 7.52
CA LEU A 48 -18.32 -1.36 8.25
C LEU A 48 -17.62 -2.46 7.46
N THR A 49 -18.38 -3.39 6.86
CA THR A 49 -17.78 -4.43 6.02
C THR A 49 -17.02 -3.84 4.83
N ARG A 50 -17.55 -2.80 4.19
CA ARG A 50 -16.86 -2.12 3.08
C ARG A 50 -15.62 -1.37 3.55
N GLN A 51 -15.69 -0.64 4.66
CA GLN A 51 -14.51 0.03 5.24
C GLN A 51 -13.42 -0.98 5.59
N ASN A 52 -13.74 -2.06 6.29
CA ASN A 52 -12.79 -3.13 6.61
C ASN A 52 -12.22 -3.79 5.35
N THR A 53 -13.04 -3.97 4.30
CA THR A 53 -12.56 -4.53 3.03
C THR A 53 -11.59 -3.57 2.35
N ALA A 54 -11.88 -2.26 2.35
CA ALA A 54 -11.02 -1.24 1.80
C ALA A 54 -9.68 -1.18 2.55
N GLU A 55 -9.70 -1.13 3.88
CA GLU A 55 -8.49 -1.12 4.72
C GLU A 55 -7.61 -2.35 4.47
N ASN A 56 -8.20 -3.55 4.43
CA ASN A 56 -7.44 -4.78 4.15
C ASN A 56 -6.84 -4.78 2.74
N GLN A 57 -7.60 -4.32 1.73
CA GLN A 57 -7.10 -4.23 0.36
C GLN A 57 -6.01 -3.17 0.22
N MET A 58 -6.13 -2.02 0.90
CA MET A 58 -5.11 -0.98 0.94
C MET A 58 -3.85 -1.46 1.66
N ASN A 59 -3.97 -2.20 2.76
CA ASN A 59 -2.83 -2.80 3.44
C ASN A 59 -2.05 -3.74 2.51
N ILE A 60 -2.75 -4.68 1.85
CA ILE A 60 -2.12 -5.58 0.87
C ILE A 60 -1.54 -4.80 -0.31
N ALA A 61 -2.27 -3.81 -0.83
CA ALA A 61 -1.81 -2.98 -1.94
C ALA A 61 -0.53 -2.19 -1.58
N GLY A 62 -0.49 -1.60 -0.39
CA GLY A 62 0.67 -0.91 0.14
C GLY A 62 1.85 -1.86 0.30
N GLN A 63 1.63 -3.06 0.85
CA GLN A 63 2.70 -4.06 1.01
C GLN A 63 3.27 -4.48 -0.35
N VAL A 64 2.42 -4.73 -1.36
CA VAL A 64 2.89 -5.08 -2.70
C VAL A 64 3.60 -3.90 -3.37
N ALA A 65 3.14 -2.67 -3.16
CA ALA A 65 3.83 -1.48 -3.64
C ALA A 65 5.22 -1.34 -2.99
N VAL A 66 5.31 -1.54 -1.67
CA VAL A 66 6.57 -1.55 -0.92
C VAL A 66 7.51 -2.63 -1.46
N MET A 67 7.03 -3.85 -1.65
CA MET A 67 7.85 -4.93 -2.23
C MET A 67 8.29 -4.65 -3.66
N ALA A 68 7.43 -4.04 -4.49
CA ALA A 68 7.78 -3.67 -5.86
C ALA A 68 8.84 -2.56 -5.90
N SER A 69 8.79 -1.63 -4.94
CA SER A 69 9.74 -0.52 -4.83
C SER A 69 11.15 -1.01 -4.49
N ALA A 70 11.28 -2.09 -3.72
CA ALA A 70 12.58 -2.68 -3.43
C ALA A 70 13.35 -3.12 -4.68
N ALA A 71 12.66 -3.39 -5.79
CA ALA A 71 13.32 -3.70 -7.06
C ALA A 71 13.95 -2.47 -7.74
N ASN A 72 13.54 -1.26 -7.36
CA ASN A 72 14.14 -0.01 -7.85
C ASN A 72 15.48 0.27 -7.15
N GLY A 73 15.66 -0.20 -5.90
CA GLY A 73 16.81 0.14 -5.09
C GLY A 73 16.79 1.61 -4.67
N ASP A 74 17.98 2.18 -4.50
CA ASP A 74 18.25 3.62 -4.50
C ASP A 74 18.57 4.01 -5.97
N CYS A 75 17.55 4.51 -6.68
CA CYS A 75 17.57 4.85 -8.09
C CYS A 75 18.14 6.25 -8.38
N GLU A 76 18.64 6.97 -7.36
CA GLU A 76 19.33 8.24 -7.53
C GLU A 76 20.74 8.07 -8.13
N THR A 77 21.24 9.13 -8.79
CA THR A 77 22.62 9.12 -9.33
C THR A 77 23.68 9.30 -8.24
N VAL A 78 23.32 10.01 -7.17
CA VAL A 78 24.14 10.16 -5.96
C VAL A 78 23.31 9.64 -4.81
N GLY A 79 23.30 8.32 -4.69
CA GLY A 79 22.39 7.63 -3.79
C GLY A 79 22.47 8.09 -2.34
N ASP A 80 21.30 8.34 -1.76
CA ASP A 80 21.13 8.73 -0.37
C ASP A 80 21.04 7.52 0.59
N GLY A 81 21.03 6.30 0.04
CA GLY A 81 20.94 5.04 0.76
C GLY A 81 19.52 4.60 1.11
N PHE A 82 18.50 5.22 0.53
CA PHE A 82 17.09 4.89 0.75
C PHE A 82 16.45 4.32 -0.51
N VAL A 83 15.60 3.31 -0.33
CA VAL A 83 14.79 2.79 -1.44
C VAL A 83 13.69 3.79 -1.79
N GLU A 84 13.54 4.13 -3.07
CA GLU A 84 12.46 5.00 -3.50
C GLU A 84 11.20 4.20 -3.86
N PRO A 85 10.01 4.72 -3.51
CA PRO A 85 8.76 4.05 -3.81
C PRO A 85 8.54 3.94 -5.32
N VAL A 86 7.65 3.03 -5.72
CA VAL A 86 7.13 3.03 -7.09
C VAL A 86 6.38 4.33 -7.38
N GLU A 87 6.56 4.86 -8.58
CA GLU A 87 5.84 6.04 -9.05
C GLU A 87 4.33 5.83 -9.10
N TRP A 88 3.52 6.85 -8.79
CA TRP A 88 2.09 6.76 -9.08
C TRP A 88 1.82 6.78 -10.59
N ARG A 89 0.70 6.18 -10.97
CA ARG A 89 0.17 6.33 -12.33
C ARG A 89 -0.64 7.61 -12.45
N ASP A 90 -0.53 8.24 -13.62
CA ASP A 90 -1.42 9.33 -14.03
C ASP A 90 -2.90 8.93 -13.95
N ALA A 91 -3.72 9.77 -13.35
CA ALA A 91 -5.16 9.52 -13.25
C ALA A 91 -5.91 9.85 -14.55
N GLY A 92 -5.31 10.64 -15.44
CA GLY A 92 -6.00 11.20 -16.60
C GLY A 92 -7.21 12.02 -16.16
N ALA A 93 -8.41 11.57 -16.51
CA ALA A 93 -9.67 12.21 -16.13
C ALA A 93 -10.33 11.62 -14.86
N LEU A 94 -9.72 10.59 -14.26
CA LEU A 94 -10.23 9.98 -13.03
C LEU A 94 -9.88 10.85 -11.82
N GLY A 95 -10.70 10.78 -10.76
CA GLY A 95 -10.37 11.42 -9.49
C GLY A 95 -9.14 10.79 -8.84
N HIS A 96 -8.36 11.58 -8.13
CA HIS A 96 -7.17 11.16 -7.39
C HIS A 96 -6.88 12.14 -6.23
N PRO A 97 -6.05 11.76 -5.24
CA PRO A 97 -5.60 12.68 -4.20
C PRO A 97 -4.85 13.89 -4.77
N THR A 98 -4.94 15.03 -4.09
CA THR A 98 -4.19 16.24 -4.45
C THR A 98 -2.68 15.98 -4.30
N ASN A 99 -1.90 16.32 -5.33
CA ASN A 99 -0.47 15.99 -5.50
C ASN A 99 -0.15 14.48 -5.39
N GLY A 100 -1.13 13.61 -5.60
CA GLY A 100 -0.93 12.19 -5.77
C GLY A 100 -1.40 11.73 -7.14
N GLY A 101 -1.47 10.41 -7.31
CA GLY A 101 -2.06 9.79 -8.50
C GLY A 101 -2.86 8.56 -8.13
N LEU A 102 -2.96 7.64 -9.09
CA LEU A 102 -3.58 6.34 -8.87
C LEU A 102 -2.53 5.26 -8.67
N ILE A 103 -2.90 4.21 -7.96
CA ILE A 103 -2.06 3.04 -7.79
C ILE A 103 -1.53 2.51 -9.15
N PRO A 104 -0.25 2.13 -9.25
CA PRO A 104 0.32 1.64 -10.50
C PRO A 104 -0.32 0.33 -10.98
N LEU A 105 -0.49 0.18 -12.29
CA LEU A 105 -1.09 -1.02 -12.90
C LEU A 105 -0.22 -2.28 -12.73
N THR A 106 1.08 -2.10 -12.52
CA THR A 106 2.05 -3.16 -12.29
C THR A 106 1.87 -3.88 -10.94
N ILE A 107 1.23 -3.22 -9.96
CA ILE A 107 0.96 -3.83 -8.66
C ILE A 107 -0.13 -4.90 -8.83
N GLY A 108 0.10 -6.14 -8.41
CA GLY A 108 -0.80 -7.28 -8.64
C GLY A 108 -2.07 -7.34 -7.77
N VAL A 109 -2.71 -6.20 -7.46
CA VAL A 109 -3.84 -6.11 -6.51
C VAL A 109 -5.11 -5.52 -7.12
N SER A 110 -6.25 -5.62 -6.42
CA SER A 110 -7.47 -4.89 -6.80
C SER A 110 -7.16 -3.40 -6.90
N LYS A 111 -7.50 -2.80 -8.04
CA LYS A 111 -7.31 -1.36 -8.28
C LYS A 111 -8.43 -0.52 -7.73
N LYS A 112 -9.59 -1.14 -7.45
CA LYS A 112 -10.80 -0.46 -7.04
C LYS A 112 -11.15 -0.78 -5.61
N ASP A 113 -11.61 0.25 -4.93
CA ASP A 113 -12.21 0.16 -3.62
C ASP A 113 -13.62 -0.47 -3.68
N PRO A 114 -14.21 -0.80 -2.52
CA PRO A 114 -15.55 -1.39 -2.46
C PRO A 114 -16.69 -0.51 -2.97
N TRP A 115 -16.44 0.77 -3.24
CA TRP A 115 -17.39 1.73 -3.83
C TRP A 115 -17.18 1.92 -5.34
N GLY A 116 -16.14 1.30 -5.89
CA GLY A 116 -15.84 1.22 -7.31
C GLY A 116 -14.92 2.33 -7.82
N THR A 117 -14.35 3.12 -6.92
CA THR A 117 -13.35 4.15 -7.25
C THR A 117 -11.97 3.51 -7.23
N GLU A 118 -11.07 3.93 -8.12
CA GLU A 118 -9.70 3.41 -8.09
C GLU A 118 -8.94 3.97 -6.89
N TYR A 119 -8.07 3.15 -6.28
CA TYR A 119 -7.27 3.59 -5.14
C TYR A 119 -6.29 4.69 -5.57
N GLY A 120 -6.28 5.77 -4.79
CA GLY A 120 -5.27 6.81 -4.82
C GLY A 120 -3.95 6.30 -4.26
N TYR A 121 -2.86 6.88 -4.72
CA TYR A 121 -1.51 6.54 -4.33
C TYR A 121 -0.67 7.80 -4.20
N CYS A 122 0.06 7.90 -3.11
CA CYS A 122 1.11 8.89 -2.91
C CYS A 122 2.39 8.16 -2.51
N GLY A 123 3.50 8.53 -3.15
CA GLY A 123 4.83 8.01 -2.84
C GLY A 123 5.77 9.18 -2.59
N TRP A 124 6.60 9.08 -1.56
CA TRP A 124 7.60 10.08 -1.22
C TRP A 124 8.98 9.55 -1.54
N ASP A 125 9.67 10.30 -2.39
CA ASP A 125 11.08 10.13 -2.64
C ASP A 125 11.86 10.50 -1.38
N HIS A 126 12.83 9.66 -0.99
CA HIS A 126 13.72 10.05 0.09
C HIS A 126 14.74 11.04 -0.49
N GLY A 127 15.24 11.94 0.36
CA GLY A 127 16.18 12.97 -0.07
C GLY A 127 15.56 14.36 -0.21
N ALA A 128 16.43 15.36 -0.02
CA ALA A 128 16.14 16.77 -0.34
C ALA A 128 16.18 17.04 -1.86
N SER A 129 16.52 16.01 -2.65
CA SER A 129 16.58 16.02 -4.09
C SER A 129 15.19 16.31 -4.66
N ASN A 130 15.03 17.56 -5.04
CA ASN A 130 14.06 17.97 -6.03
C ASN A 130 14.27 17.11 -7.28
N SER A 131 13.22 16.38 -7.66
CA SER A 131 12.99 15.55 -8.86
C SER A 131 13.91 15.70 -10.08
N ALA A 132 14.50 16.86 -10.33
CA ALA A 132 15.40 17.12 -11.44
C ALA A 132 16.74 16.33 -11.42
N THR A 133 17.20 15.81 -10.28
CA THR A 133 18.51 15.12 -10.17
C THR A 133 18.45 13.60 -10.32
N ASP A 134 17.25 13.01 -10.34
CA ASP A 134 17.09 11.57 -10.07
C ASP A 134 16.93 10.83 -11.40
N ALA A 135 17.97 10.89 -12.24
CA ALA A 135 17.90 10.38 -13.62
C ALA A 135 17.57 8.88 -13.72
N GLY A 136 17.96 8.05 -12.74
CA GLY A 136 17.61 6.63 -12.66
C GLY A 136 16.18 6.38 -12.16
N CYS A 137 15.54 7.43 -11.68
CA CYS A 137 14.30 7.49 -10.93
C CYS A 137 13.17 8.22 -11.71
N GLY A 138 13.34 8.45 -13.01
CA GLY A 138 12.39 9.22 -13.84
C GLY A 138 12.72 10.71 -13.99
N GLY A 139 13.71 11.21 -13.25
CA GLY A 139 14.21 12.58 -13.33
C GLY A 139 13.10 13.61 -13.13
N ALA A 140 13.20 14.77 -13.78
CA ALA A 140 12.27 15.89 -13.56
C ALA A 140 10.79 15.55 -13.84
N GLY A 141 10.50 14.43 -14.50
CA GLY A 141 9.16 13.92 -14.74
C GLY A 141 8.67 12.91 -13.71
N GLN A 142 9.43 12.68 -12.63
CA GLN A 142 9.12 11.62 -11.69
C GLN A 142 7.76 11.84 -11.01
N LYS A 143 7.05 10.74 -10.81
CA LYS A 143 5.72 10.74 -10.20
C LYS A 143 5.81 10.30 -8.74
N ARG A 144 6.60 11.07 -7.99
CA ARG A 144 6.83 10.99 -6.54
C ARG A 144 6.91 12.39 -5.94
N LEU A 145 6.59 12.51 -4.67
CA LEU A 145 6.69 13.74 -3.90
C LEU A 145 8.07 13.82 -3.26
N SER A 146 8.65 15.01 -3.15
CA SER A 146 9.87 15.19 -2.36
C SER A 146 9.61 14.91 -0.88
N GLY A 147 10.35 13.97 -0.31
CA GLY A 147 10.33 13.59 1.09
C GLY A 147 11.56 14.12 1.84
N THR A 148 12.10 13.30 2.73
CA THR A 148 13.31 13.59 3.52
C THR A 148 14.02 12.27 3.88
N ASN A 149 15.27 12.34 4.32
CA ASN A 149 16.09 11.18 4.73
C ASN A 149 15.78 10.74 6.15
N SER A 150 14.54 10.28 6.38
CA SER A 150 14.09 9.82 7.68
C SER A 150 13.33 8.51 7.56
N THR A 151 13.62 7.58 8.45
CA THR A 151 12.91 6.30 8.49
C THR A 151 11.52 6.40 9.15
N ALA A 152 11.24 7.52 9.83
CA ALA A 152 10.07 7.71 10.66
C ALA A 152 8.83 8.17 9.87
N PHE A 153 9.01 8.74 8.68
CA PHE A 153 7.91 9.33 7.92
C PHE A 153 7.34 8.36 6.87
N PRO A 154 6.06 8.56 6.47
CA PRO A 154 5.44 7.80 5.39
C PRO A 154 6.23 7.85 4.08
N VAL A 155 6.48 6.67 3.51
CA VAL A 155 7.07 6.51 2.17
C VAL A 155 6.02 6.20 1.11
N VAL A 156 4.94 5.52 1.51
CA VAL A 156 3.81 5.18 0.63
C VAL A 156 2.50 5.40 1.37
N ALA A 157 1.51 5.96 0.68
CA ALA A 157 0.13 6.06 1.14
C ALA A 157 -0.84 5.51 0.09
N MET A 158 -1.72 4.63 0.54
CA MET A 158 -2.88 4.14 -0.19
C MET A 158 -4.12 4.92 0.27
N VAL A 159 -4.94 5.37 -0.69
CA VAL A 159 -6.12 6.20 -0.41
C VAL A 159 -7.36 5.61 -1.09
N SER A 160 -8.45 5.43 -0.34
CA SER A 160 -9.79 5.19 -0.91
C SER A 160 -10.59 6.48 -0.88
N ALA A 161 -11.32 6.76 -1.95
CA ALA A 161 -12.24 7.91 -2.06
C ALA A 161 -13.57 7.71 -1.31
N GLY A 162 -13.68 6.65 -0.51
CA GLY A 162 -14.86 6.37 0.28
C GLY A 162 -16.19 6.18 -0.49
N PRO A 163 -17.30 6.11 0.26
CA PRO A 163 -18.67 6.11 -0.26
C PRO A 163 -19.03 7.22 -1.25
N ASP A 164 -18.52 8.43 -1.08
CA ASP A 164 -18.87 9.58 -1.92
C ASP A 164 -18.14 9.60 -3.26
N LYS A 165 -17.04 8.82 -3.37
CA LYS A 165 -16.19 8.62 -4.54
C LYS A 165 -15.38 9.86 -4.94
N VAL A 166 -15.18 10.79 -4.03
CA VAL A 166 -14.47 12.03 -4.26
C VAL A 166 -13.29 12.10 -3.31
N PHE A 167 -12.08 12.12 -3.87
CA PHE A 167 -10.90 12.36 -3.06
C PHE A 167 -10.90 13.80 -2.53
N THR A 168 -10.82 13.94 -1.22
CA THR A 168 -10.50 15.20 -0.54
C THR A 168 -9.11 15.13 0.13
N THR A 169 -8.46 13.97 0.04
CA THR A 169 -7.11 13.73 0.53
C THR A 169 -6.07 14.60 -0.18
N THR A 170 -5.17 15.15 0.61
CA THR A 170 -4.01 15.92 0.14
C THR A 170 -2.73 15.21 0.53
N CYS A 171 -1.84 15.03 -0.44
CA CYS A 171 -0.47 14.60 -0.22
C CYS A 171 0.48 15.80 -0.34
N ARG A 172 1.33 15.99 0.66
CA ARG A 172 2.23 17.14 0.82
C ARG A 172 3.66 16.68 0.62
N THR A 173 4.51 17.51 0.02
CA THR A 173 5.95 17.28 0.10
C THR A 173 6.43 17.56 1.52
N PHE A 174 7.58 17.02 1.91
CA PHE A 174 8.16 17.26 3.23
C PHE A 174 8.29 18.76 3.53
N THR A 175 8.83 19.55 2.60
CA THR A 175 8.98 21.01 2.76
C THR A 175 7.66 21.76 2.94
N THR A 176 6.54 21.24 2.42
CA THR A 176 5.22 21.85 2.62
C THR A 176 4.53 21.39 3.91
N ALA A 177 4.99 20.28 4.46
CA ALA A 177 4.53 19.70 5.71
C ALA A 177 5.30 20.29 6.91
N ASP A 178 6.60 20.52 6.74
CA ASP A 178 7.53 21.19 7.65
C ASP A 178 7.33 22.71 7.52
N VAL A 179 6.41 23.24 8.31
CA VAL A 179 5.94 24.62 8.20
C VAL A 179 6.97 25.60 8.76
N ASN A 180 7.74 25.17 9.76
CA ASN A 180 8.76 25.99 10.42
C ASN A 180 10.17 25.85 9.79
N ALA A 181 10.34 24.88 8.88
CA ALA A 181 11.57 24.56 8.16
C ALA A 181 12.75 24.13 9.06
N ASP A 182 12.47 23.41 10.14
CA ASP A 182 13.49 22.92 11.07
C ASP A 182 14.00 21.50 10.76
N GLY A 183 13.37 20.81 9.81
CA GLY A 183 13.77 19.48 9.35
C GLY A 183 13.11 18.32 10.09
N ASP A 184 12.13 18.55 10.95
CA ASP A 184 11.26 17.51 11.49
C ASP A 184 9.77 17.80 11.23
N LEU A 185 8.89 16.88 11.65
CA LEU A 185 7.43 17.04 11.56
C LEU A 185 6.76 16.74 12.91
N ASP A 186 7.54 16.72 13.99
CA ASP A 186 7.08 16.30 15.31
C ASP A 186 6.45 17.47 16.10
N ASP A 187 6.54 18.69 15.55
CA ASP A 187 5.97 19.90 16.15
C ASP A 187 4.44 19.96 16.02
N ALA A 188 3.79 19.35 17.01
CA ALA A 188 2.34 19.33 17.12
C ALA A 188 1.72 20.74 17.09
N GLY A 189 0.96 21.02 16.03
CA GLY A 189 0.19 22.26 15.87
C GLY A 189 0.89 23.35 15.04
N VAL A 190 2.11 23.09 14.57
CA VAL A 190 2.80 23.91 13.55
C VAL A 190 2.88 23.13 12.26
N ASP A 191 3.39 21.91 12.31
CA ASP A 191 3.56 21.06 11.14
C ASP A 191 2.30 20.32 10.74
N LEU A 192 2.29 19.89 9.48
CA LEU A 192 1.20 19.17 8.87
C LEU A 192 1.62 17.72 8.58
N PRO A 193 0.71 16.74 8.69
CA PRO A 193 0.99 15.39 8.22
C PRO A 193 1.24 15.37 6.70
N LEU A 194 2.15 14.50 6.25
CA LEU A 194 2.47 14.29 4.83
C LEU A 194 1.23 13.91 4.01
N VAL A 195 0.29 13.20 4.62
CA VAL A 195 -0.99 12.86 4.00
C VAL A 195 -2.12 13.09 4.99
N SER A 196 -3.18 13.78 4.54
CA SER A 196 -4.35 14.00 5.37
C SER A 196 -5.62 14.10 4.54
N LYS A 197 -6.75 13.80 5.18
CA LYS A 197 -8.06 14.17 4.68
C LYS A 197 -8.27 15.68 4.77
N ALA A 198 -9.31 16.20 4.12
CA ALA A 198 -9.72 17.59 4.29
C ALA A 198 -10.32 17.88 5.69
N ALA A 199 -10.96 16.88 6.31
CA ALA A 199 -11.51 16.96 7.66
C ALA A 199 -11.59 15.56 8.31
N GLU A 200 -11.65 15.51 9.64
CA GLU A 200 -11.82 14.23 10.38
C GLU A 200 -13.15 13.52 10.08
N THR A 201 -14.16 14.27 9.66
CA THR A 201 -15.48 13.73 9.28
C THR A 201 -15.53 13.21 7.85
N ASP A 202 -14.44 13.34 7.11
CA ASP A 202 -14.35 12.93 5.72
C ASP A 202 -14.30 11.40 5.58
N ASP A 203 -14.89 10.89 4.51
CA ASP A 203 -15.08 9.47 4.26
C ASP A 203 -13.94 8.81 3.49
N ASP A 204 -12.94 9.59 3.03
CA ASP A 204 -11.68 9.07 2.53
C ASP A 204 -11.05 8.13 3.58
N LEU A 205 -10.38 7.08 3.13
CA LEU A 205 -9.59 6.20 4.00
C LEU A 205 -8.14 6.26 3.57
N ILE A 206 -7.23 6.40 4.54
CA ILE A 206 -5.80 6.53 4.30
C ILE A 206 -5.10 5.38 5.03
N PHE A 207 -4.20 4.71 4.33
CA PHE A 207 -3.31 3.71 4.90
C PHE A 207 -1.88 4.03 4.47
N THR A 208 -0.95 4.08 5.42
CA THR A 208 0.44 4.48 5.18
C THR A 208 1.41 3.36 5.56
N TYR A 209 2.57 3.37 4.92
CA TYR A 209 3.78 2.69 5.39
C TYR A 209 4.85 3.75 5.62
N THR A 210 5.44 3.79 6.81
CA THR A 210 6.73 4.47 7.03
C THR A 210 7.85 3.66 6.40
N TYR A 211 9.05 4.24 6.25
CA TYR A 211 10.21 3.49 5.74
C TYR A 211 10.57 2.31 6.67
N GLU A 212 10.50 2.50 7.98
CA GLU A 212 10.74 1.43 8.95
C GLU A 212 9.71 0.30 8.81
N GLU A 213 8.44 0.65 8.67
CA GLU A 213 7.38 -0.33 8.43
C GLU A 213 7.54 -1.02 7.07
N ALA A 214 7.97 -0.31 6.03
CA ALA A 214 8.27 -0.84 4.71
C ALA A 214 9.43 -1.85 4.76
N THR A 215 10.47 -1.55 5.54
CA THR A 215 11.59 -2.46 5.80
C THR A 215 11.12 -3.73 6.50
N GLY A 216 10.28 -3.61 7.53
CA GLY A 216 9.67 -4.76 8.20
C GLY A 216 8.75 -5.58 7.29
N ALA A 217 7.87 -4.92 6.55
CA ALA A 217 6.84 -5.54 5.71
C ALA A 217 7.41 -6.23 4.46
N SER A 218 8.60 -5.83 4.02
CA SER A 218 9.34 -6.45 2.92
C SER A 218 10.33 -7.53 3.38
N GLY A 219 10.48 -7.77 4.68
CA GLY A 219 11.44 -8.75 5.20
C GLY A 219 12.90 -8.31 5.07
N GLY A 220 13.16 -7.00 5.11
CA GLY A 220 14.50 -6.42 5.05
C GLY A 220 15.00 -6.09 3.64
N LEU A 221 14.18 -6.24 2.60
CA LEU A 221 14.57 -5.87 1.23
C LEU A 221 14.88 -4.36 1.06
N TRP A 222 14.37 -3.51 1.96
CA TRP A 222 14.65 -2.07 1.99
C TRP A 222 15.91 -1.70 2.78
N SER A 223 16.60 -2.68 3.37
CA SER A 223 17.88 -2.47 4.06
C SER A 223 19.04 -2.50 3.07
N LEU A 224 19.33 -1.38 2.40
CA LEU A 224 20.38 -1.33 1.39
C LEU A 224 21.79 -1.50 2.00
N LYS A 225 22.68 -2.08 1.21
CA LYS A 225 24.10 -2.22 1.53
C LYS A 225 24.76 -0.85 1.42
N SER A 226 25.51 -0.49 2.45
CA SER A 226 26.27 0.77 2.42
C SER A 226 27.18 0.84 1.19
N GLY A 227 27.01 1.91 0.40
CA GLY A 227 27.77 2.15 -0.83
C GLY A 227 27.31 1.32 -2.05
N ASP A 228 26.21 0.58 -1.95
CA ASP A 228 25.62 -0.16 -3.06
C ASP A 228 24.09 -0.07 -3.03
N ALA A 229 23.60 0.91 -3.78
CA ALA A 229 22.20 1.25 -3.97
C ALA A 229 21.33 0.11 -4.54
N SER A 230 21.95 -0.92 -5.13
CA SER A 230 21.23 -2.02 -5.80
C SER A 230 21.17 -3.31 -4.99
N THR A 231 21.84 -3.35 -3.83
CA THR A 231 22.00 -4.57 -3.04
C THR A 231 21.33 -4.42 -1.68
N ALA A 232 20.31 -5.23 -1.42
CA ALA A 232 19.75 -5.37 -0.08
C ALA A 232 20.65 -6.24 0.82
N THR A 233 20.62 -5.97 2.12
CA THR A 233 21.29 -6.75 3.17
C THR A 233 20.27 -7.46 4.04
N ILE A 234 20.44 -8.77 4.18
CA ILE A 234 19.59 -9.61 5.02
C ILE A 234 20.45 -10.09 6.19
N ASN A 235 20.10 -9.67 7.41
CA ASN A 235 20.81 -10.06 8.64
C ASN A 235 20.27 -11.37 9.26
N LYS A 236 19.60 -12.18 8.43
CA LYS A 236 18.96 -13.46 8.78
C LYS A 236 19.41 -14.54 7.82
N ASP A 237 19.33 -15.77 8.30
CA ASP A 237 19.57 -16.95 7.45
C ASP A 237 18.47 -17.04 6.37
N ILE A 238 18.88 -17.36 5.15
CA ILE A 238 17.97 -17.56 4.02
C ILE A 238 17.74 -19.07 3.86
N GLU A 239 16.54 -19.54 4.19
CA GLU A 239 16.11 -20.91 3.90
C GLU A 239 15.34 -20.96 2.58
N VAL A 240 15.82 -21.77 1.63
CA VAL A 240 15.12 -22.04 0.37
C VAL A 240 14.63 -23.49 0.38
N SER A 241 13.33 -23.68 0.61
CA SER A 241 12.71 -25.01 0.68
C SER A 241 12.53 -25.71 -0.68
N GLY A 242 12.85 -25.01 -1.77
CA GLY A 242 12.80 -25.50 -3.15
C GLY A 242 14.09 -25.19 -3.93
N THR A 243 13.95 -24.87 -5.22
CA THR A 243 15.09 -24.46 -6.05
C THR A 243 15.25 -22.94 -5.99
N GLY A 244 16.40 -22.46 -5.52
CA GLY A 244 16.82 -21.06 -5.64
C GLY A 244 17.71 -20.85 -6.86
N THR A 245 17.50 -19.75 -7.59
CA THR A 245 18.47 -19.27 -8.59
C THR A 245 19.09 -17.99 -8.05
N PHE A 246 20.41 -17.98 -7.94
CA PHE A 246 21.18 -16.82 -7.51
C PHE A 246 22.05 -16.41 -8.69
N ASP A 247 22.06 -15.12 -9.02
CA ASP A 247 22.96 -14.60 -10.08
C ASP A 247 24.43 -14.81 -9.70
N ARG A 248 24.75 -14.54 -8.43
CA ARG A 248 26.08 -14.75 -7.84
C ARG A 248 25.97 -15.24 -6.40
N ILE A 249 26.81 -16.21 -6.05
CA ILE A 249 27.04 -16.66 -4.68
C ILE A 249 28.53 -16.55 -4.42
N GLY A 250 28.91 -15.82 -3.37
CA GLY A 250 30.30 -15.67 -2.98
C GLY A 250 30.42 -15.42 -1.49
N ALA A 251 31.42 -16.02 -0.87
CA ALA A 251 31.88 -15.62 0.44
C ALA A 251 32.89 -14.48 0.28
N THR A 252 32.71 -13.37 1.01
CA THR A 252 33.67 -12.27 1.02
C THR A 252 34.66 -12.43 2.17
N GLY A 253 35.95 -12.27 1.91
CA GLY A 253 37.01 -12.38 2.92
C GLY A 253 37.64 -13.77 2.99
N SER A 254 38.05 -14.19 4.18
CA SER A 254 38.67 -15.50 4.45
C SER A 254 37.64 -16.60 4.74
N ASP A 255 36.37 -16.35 4.43
CA ASP A 255 35.28 -17.27 4.71
C ASP A 255 35.07 -18.24 3.54
N TYR A 256 34.51 -19.42 3.82
CA TYR A 256 34.34 -20.49 2.83
C TYR A 256 32.87 -20.75 2.51
N LEU A 257 32.58 -21.14 1.27
CA LEU A 257 31.27 -21.66 0.90
C LEU A 257 31.15 -23.11 1.39
N GLU A 258 30.45 -23.33 2.50
CA GLU A 258 30.16 -24.67 3.00
C GLU A 258 28.96 -25.28 2.25
N MET A 259 29.14 -26.47 1.69
CA MET A 259 28.10 -27.19 0.96
C MET A 259 27.93 -28.61 1.51
N LEU A 260 26.83 -28.85 2.22
CA LEU A 260 26.58 -30.12 2.90
C LEU A 260 26.25 -31.28 1.95
N SER A 261 25.55 -31.00 0.84
CA SER A 261 25.03 -32.02 -0.09
C SER A 261 25.60 -31.93 -1.51
N GLY A 262 26.85 -31.48 -1.63
CA GLY A 262 27.62 -31.47 -2.88
C GLY A 262 27.33 -30.29 -3.83
N LEU A 263 28.29 -29.98 -4.70
CA LEU A 263 28.21 -28.94 -5.73
C LEU A 263 28.09 -29.58 -7.11
N LYS A 264 27.06 -29.22 -7.87
CA LYS A 264 26.95 -29.62 -9.28
C LYS A 264 27.56 -28.53 -10.17
N LEU A 265 28.65 -28.89 -10.84
CA LEU A 265 29.37 -28.00 -11.74
C LEU A 265 28.74 -27.98 -13.15
N PRO A 266 28.98 -26.92 -13.95
CA PRO A 266 28.56 -26.86 -15.35
C PRO A 266 29.10 -28.06 -16.14
N ASN A 267 28.24 -28.71 -16.91
CA ASN A 267 28.65 -29.78 -17.81
C ASN A 267 29.13 -29.19 -19.17
N PRO A 268 29.78 -29.99 -20.03
CA PRO A 268 30.27 -29.52 -21.33
C PRO A 268 29.17 -29.00 -22.28
N SER A 269 27.90 -29.39 -22.06
CA SER A 269 26.78 -28.87 -22.85
C SER A 269 26.33 -27.47 -22.44
N VAL A 270 26.59 -27.05 -21.19
CA VAL A 270 26.30 -25.70 -20.69
C VAL A 270 27.50 -24.78 -20.92
N MET A 271 28.72 -25.30 -20.72
CA MET A 271 29.96 -24.56 -20.95
C MET A 271 30.94 -25.41 -21.74
N SER A 272 30.98 -25.19 -23.05
CA SER A 272 31.69 -26.06 -24.01
C SER A 272 33.18 -25.75 -24.15
N THR A 273 33.61 -24.50 -23.95
CA THR A 273 35.02 -24.09 -24.10
C THR A 273 35.53 -23.39 -22.84
N CYS A 274 36.82 -23.57 -22.55
CA CYS A 274 37.56 -22.66 -21.69
C CYS A 274 38.14 -21.54 -22.58
N ASN A 275 37.97 -20.29 -22.16
CA ASN A 275 38.42 -19.10 -22.88
C ASN A 275 38.65 -17.97 -21.88
N ALA A 276 39.12 -16.83 -22.36
CA ALA A 276 39.47 -15.70 -21.50
C ALA A 276 38.31 -15.23 -20.60
N THR A 277 37.05 -15.42 -21.00
CA THR A 277 35.86 -14.97 -20.25
C THR A 277 35.55 -15.85 -19.05
N ASN A 278 35.91 -17.14 -19.06
CA ASN A 278 35.65 -18.08 -17.98
C ASN A 278 36.92 -18.61 -17.32
N ALA A 279 38.03 -17.90 -17.45
CA ALA A 279 39.25 -18.20 -16.72
C ALA A 279 38.98 -18.28 -15.20
N GLY A 280 39.50 -19.33 -14.56
CA GLY A 280 39.31 -19.63 -13.13
C GLY A 280 37.99 -20.32 -12.78
N VAL A 281 37.07 -20.50 -13.73
CA VAL A 281 35.81 -21.24 -13.48
C VAL A 281 36.09 -22.73 -13.40
N MET A 282 35.56 -23.38 -12.36
CA MET A 282 35.57 -24.83 -12.20
C MET A 282 34.40 -25.46 -12.97
N ARG A 283 34.68 -26.46 -13.81
CA ARG A 283 33.66 -27.19 -14.60
C ARG A 283 33.96 -28.67 -14.72
N LEU A 284 33.01 -29.42 -15.25
CA LEU A 284 33.31 -30.77 -15.73
C LEU A 284 34.10 -30.70 -17.05
N ASN A 285 35.13 -31.55 -17.17
CA ASN A 285 35.91 -31.69 -18.40
C ASN A 285 35.07 -32.17 -19.58
N ALA A 286 35.60 -32.11 -20.81
CA ALA A 286 34.86 -32.46 -22.02
C ALA A 286 34.23 -33.87 -22.00
N SER A 287 34.81 -34.81 -21.25
CA SER A 287 34.30 -36.17 -21.06
C SER A 287 33.23 -36.30 -19.98
N ALA A 288 32.92 -35.23 -19.24
CA ALA A 288 32.00 -35.17 -18.10
C ALA A 288 32.35 -36.12 -16.93
N THR A 289 33.62 -36.53 -16.83
CA THR A 289 34.10 -37.52 -15.84
C THR A 289 35.14 -36.97 -14.88
N GLY A 290 35.69 -35.78 -15.15
CA GLY A 290 36.66 -35.10 -14.30
C GLY A 290 36.29 -33.64 -14.10
N ILE A 291 36.92 -33.01 -13.10
CA ILE A 291 36.83 -31.57 -12.87
C ILE A 291 38.04 -30.91 -13.53
N GLU A 292 37.82 -29.79 -14.21
CA GLU A 292 38.87 -28.91 -14.71
C GLU A 292 38.60 -27.46 -14.29
N ILE A 293 39.68 -26.69 -14.16
CA ILE A 293 39.62 -25.24 -13.96
C ILE A 293 40.05 -24.62 -15.28
N CYS A 294 39.23 -23.73 -15.83
CA CYS A 294 39.57 -23.05 -17.07
C CYS A 294 40.80 -22.15 -16.88
N ASP A 295 41.80 -22.32 -17.75
CA ASP A 295 43.07 -21.59 -17.72
C ASP A 295 43.02 -20.26 -18.51
N GLY A 296 41.89 -19.97 -19.17
CA GLY A 296 41.69 -18.77 -19.97
C GLY A 296 42.06 -18.93 -21.45
N VAL A 297 42.47 -20.13 -21.88
CA VAL A 297 42.84 -20.43 -23.27
C VAL A 297 42.04 -21.64 -23.75
N SER A 298 41.71 -21.66 -25.05
CA SER A 298 40.88 -22.71 -25.67
C SER A 298 41.69 -23.91 -26.15
#